data_AF-A0A6P0W3F6-F1
#
_entry.id   AF-A0A6P0W3F6-F1
#
_cell.length_a   1.000
_cell.length_b   1.000
_cell.length_c   1.000
_cell.angle_alpha   90.00
_cell.angle_beta   90.00
_cell.angle_gamma   90.00
#
_symmetry.space_group_name_H-M   'P 1'
#
loop_
_entity.id
_entity.type
_entity.pdbx_description
1 polymer ?
#
loop_
_entity_poly.entity_id
_entity_poly.type
_entity_poly.pdbx_seq_one_letter_code
_entity_poly.pdbx_strand_id
1 'polypeptide(L)'
;QDILLWVEDTVAKLKARDFDNLDLENLIEEVESLGISQRKELTSRLMVILEQLLKRLYVNSPYDFNGWERTIRTQRNDLELLLEDAPSLKTLWDESFDKAWKFALRTVREEYPQVNFPTQWPYSRQVAAMLNDRFWENLED
;
A
#
# COMPACT_ATOMS: atom_id res chain seq x y z
N GLN A 1 -22.25 -10.01 -10.58
CA GLN A 1 -21.70 -10.57 -11.84
C GLN A 1 -20.42 -11.29 -11.48
N ASP A 2 -20.14 -12.44 -12.10
CA ASP A 2 -18.89 -13.16 -11.88
C ASP A 2 -17.78 -12.48 -12.69
N ILE A 3 -16.85 -11.82 -12.00
CA ILE A 3 -15.78 -11.04 -12.63
C ILE A 3 -14.84 -11.96 -13.42
N LEU A 4 -14.54 -13.15 -12.91
CA LEU A 4 -13.61 -14.06 -13.56
C LEU A 4 -14.19 -14.52 -14.91
N LEU A 5 -15.46 -14.94 -14.92
CA LEU A 5 -16.14 -15.33 -16.15
C LEU A 5 -16.25 -14.18 -17.16
N TRP A 6 -16.50 -12.95 -16.68
CA TRP A 6 -16.54 -11.79 -17.55
C TRP A 6 -15.16 -11.46 -18.16
N VAL A 7 -14.08 -11.55 -17.37
CA VAL A 7 -12.70 -11.35 -17.87
C VAL A 7 -12.36 -12.41 -18.92
N GLU A 8 -12.66 -13.68 -18.65
CA GLU A 8 -12.39 -14.79 -19.58
C GLU A 8 -13.14 -14.61 -20.92
N ASP A 9 -14.42 -14.25 -20.89
CA ASP A 9 -15.23 -13.96 -22.07
C ASP A 9 -14.69 -12.75 -22.85
N THR A 10 -14.39 -11.65 -22.15
CA THR A 10 -13.83 -10.43 -22.75
C THR A 10 -12.50 -10.72 -23.44
N VAL A 11 -11.62 -11.50 -22.81
CA VAL A 11 -10.34 -11.93 -23.40
C VAL A 11 -10.56 -12.83 -24.62
N ALA A 12 -11.54 -13.73 -24.58
CA ALA A 12 -11.86 -14.60 -25.72
C ALA A 12 -12.31 -13.78 -26.95
N LYS A 13 -13.22 -12.80 -26.74
CA LYS A 13 -13.70 -11.88 -27.78
C LYS A 13 -12.58 -11.02 -28.36
N LEU A 14 -11.72 -10.45 -27.49
CA LEU A 14 -10.55 -9.69 -27.92
C LEU A 14 -9.59 -10.52 -28.79
N LYS A 15 -9.31 -11.77 -28.38
CA LYS A 15 -8.45 -12.69 -29.16
C LYS A 15 -9.07 -13.05 -30.52
N ALA A 16 -10.39 -13.20 -30.57
CA ALA A 16 -11.13 -13.47 -31.80
C ALA A 16 -11.29 -12.23 -32.71
N ARG A 17 -10.93 -11.03 -32.23
CA ARG A 17 -11.24 -9.73 -32.85
C ARG A 17 -12.73 -9.52 -33.09
N ASP A 18 -13.56 -10.09 -32.22
CA ASP A 18 -15.02 -9.94 -32.24
C ASP A 18 -15.43 -8.65 -31.53
N PHE A 19 -15.14 -7.52 -32.18
CA PHE A 19 -15.45 -6.20 -31.63
C PHE A 19 -16.95 -5.88 -31.63
N ASP A 20 -17.74 -6.56 -32.47
CA ASP A 20 -19.19 -6.35 -32.57
C ASP A 20 -19.93 -6.84 -31.32
N ASN A 21 -19.42 -7.88 -30.65
CA ASN A 21 -19.99 -8.46 -29.42
C ASN A 21 -19.19 -8.10 -28.15
N LEU A 22 -18.18 -7.24 -28.27
CA LEU A 22 -17.39 -6.75 -27.15
C LEU A 22 -18.12 -5.59 -26.47
N ASP A 23 -18.34 -5.73 -25.16
CA ASP A 23 -18.83 -4.62 -24.34
C ASP A 23 -17.71 -3.61 -24.09
N LEU A 24 -17.52 -2.71 -25.05
CA LEU A 24 -16.41 -1.76 -25.07
C LEU A 24 -16.53 -0.71 -23.96
N GLU A 25 -17.75 -0.28 -23.62
CA GLU A 25 -17.97 0.70 -22.55
C GLU A 25 -17.52 0.14 -21.20
N ASN A 26 -17.96 -1.07 -20.86
CA ASN A 26 -17.56 -1.71 -19.60
C ASN A 26 -16.05 -2.02 -19.57
N LEU A 27 -15.46 -2.45 -20.69
CA LEU A 27 -14.02 -2.68 -20.77
C LEU A 27 -13.21 -1.40 -20.52
N ILE A 28 -13.62 -0.26 -21.08
CA ILE A 28 -12.95 1.03 -20.85
C ILE A 28 -13.05 1.41 -19.37
N GLU A 29 -14.25 1.34 -18.79
CA GLU A 29 -14.47 1.64 -17.38
C GLU A 29 -13.58 0.79 -16.48
N GLU A 30 -13.48 -0.52 -16.73
CA GLU A 30 -12.65 -1.42 -15.92
C GLU A 30 -11.15 -1.15 -16.07
N VAL A 31 -10.68 -0.76 -17.26
CA VAL A 31 -9.28 -0.37 -17.47
C VAL A 31 -8.95 0.94 -16.75
N GLU A 32 -9.86 1.92 -16.79
CA GLU A 32 -9.71 3.18 -16.04
C GLU A 32 -9.74 2.94 -14.53
N SER A 33 -10.64 2.06 -14.06
CA SER A 33 -10.79 1.68 -12.66
C SER A 33 -9.53 1.00 -12.12
N LEU A 34 -8.91 0.12 -12.92
CA LEU A 34 -7.72 -0.65 -12.54
C LEU A 34 -6.53 0.26 -12.19
N GLY A 35 -6.29 1.29 -12.99
CA GLY A 35 -5.22 2.24 -12.69
C GLY A 35 -5.48 3.02 -11.39
N ILE A 36 -6.74 3.38 -11.13
CA ILE A 36 -7.13 4.09 -9.90
C ILE A 36 -7.00 3.18 -8.68
N SER A 37 -7.43 1.91 -8.78
CA SER A 37 -7.41 0.95 -7.67
C SER A 37 -5.98 0.63 -7.25
N GLN A 38 -5.07 0.34 -8.19
CA GLN A 38 -3.66 0.08 -7.89
C GLN A 38 -2.97 1.26 -7.18
N ARG A 39 -3.24 2.50 -7.61
CA ARG A 39 -2.71 3.71 -6.94
C ARG A 39 -3.25 3.88 -5.52
N LYS A 40 -4.55 3.61 -5.33
CA LYS A 40 -5.17 3.64 -4.00
C LYS A 40 -4.60 2.56 -3.09
N GLU A 41 -4.37 1.37 -3.63
CA GLU A 41 -3.81 0.24 -2.90
C GLU A 41 -2.36 0.49 -2.45
N LEU A 42 -1.51 1.03 -3.33
CA LEU A 42 -0.15 1.45 -2.93
C LEU A 42 -0.20 2.41 -1.73
N THR A 43 -1.07 3.42 -1.82
CA THR A 43 -1.19 4.45 -0.79
C THR A 43 -1.75 3.89 0.53
N SER A 44 -2.75 3.00 0.46
CA SER A 44 -3.35 2.40 1.66
C SER A 44 -2.38 1.46 2.38
N ARG A 45 -1.64 0.63 1.63
CA ARG A 45 -0.62 -0.26 2.20
C ARG A 45 0.48 0.52 2.89
N LEU A 46 1.00 1.56 2.23
CA LEU A 46 1.98 2.48 2.83
C LEU A 46 1.44 3.14 4.10
N MET A 47 0.17 3.57 4.11
CA MET A 47 -0.45 4.21 5.27
C MET A 47 -0.45 3.26 6.47
N VAL A 48 -0.90 2.01 6.28
CA VAL A 48 -0.92 1.02 7.37
C VAL A 48 0.50 0.72 7.85
N ILE A 49 1.46 0.52 6.94
CA ILE A 49 2.87 0.28 7.33
C ILE A 49 3.39 1.44 8.18
N LEU A 50 3.20 2.68 7.74
CA LEU A 50 3.69 3.87 8.45
C LEU A 50 3.01 4.05 9.81
N GLU A 51 1.71 3.79 9.93
CA GLU A 51 1.00 3.83 11.22
C GLU A 51 1.58 2.83 12.21
N GLN A 52 1.76 1.58 11.79
CA GLN A 52 2.29 0.54 12.66
C GLN A 52 3.76 0.79 13.01
N LEU A 53 4.56 1.32 12.08
CA LEU A 53 5.94 1.73 12.33
C LEU A 53 6.00 2.86 13.35
N LEU A 54 5.18 3.90 13.19
CA LEU A 54 5.11 5.01 14.14
C LEU A 54 4.73 4.52 15.54
N LYS A 55 3.73 3.65 15.64
CA LYS A 55 3.36 3.01 16.92
C LYS A 55 4.55 2.25 17.50
N ARG A 56 5.18 1.38 16.71
CA ARG A 56 6.28 0.53 17.16
C ARG A 56 7.54 1.29 17.59
N LEU A 57 7.82 2.43 16.96
CA LEU A 57 8.99 3.26 17.21
C LEU A 57 8.83 4.19 18.41
N TYR A 58 7.62 4.71 18.67
CA TYR A 58 7.42 5.82 19.60
C TYR A 58 6.44 5.52 20.74
N VAL A 59 5.59 4.49 20.62
CA VAL A 59 4.64 4.11 21.66
C VAL A 59 5.23 2.97 22.48
N ASN A 60 5.44 3.19 23.77
CA ASN A 60 5.90 2.14 24.67
C ASN A 60 4.74 1.22 25.10
N SER A 61 4.44 0.22 24.28
CA SER A 61 3.46 -0.84 24.60
C SER A 61 4.01 -2.22 24.26
N PRO A 62 4.76 -2.86 25.19
CA PRO A 62 5.39 -4.16 24.94
C PRO A 62 4.40 -5.27 24.56
N TYR A 63 3.16 -5.19 25.04
CA TYR A 63 2.12 -6.16 24.71
C TYR A 63 1.63 -6.06 23.26
N ASP A 64 1.73 -4.88 22.65
CA ASP A 64 1.25 -4.63 21.28
C ASP A 64 2.34 -4.79 20.22
N PHE A 65 3.63 -4.77 20.59
CA PHE A 65 4.75 -4.83 19.65
C PHE A 65 4.62 -5.99 18.65
N ASN A 66 4.33 -7.19 19.13
CA ASN A 66 4.16 -8.37 18.29
C ASN A 66 2.99 -8.24 17.30
N GLY A 67 1.92 -7.52 17.69
CA GLY A 67 0.77 -7.25 16.84
C GLY A 67 1.11 -6.27 15.73
N TRP A 68 1.76 -5.15 16.07
CA TRP A 68 2.18 -4.15 15.10
C TRP A 68 3.20 -4.70 14.11
N GLU A 69 4.21 -5.43 14.60
CA GLU A 69 5.22 -6.08 13.77
C GLU A 69 4.63 -7.15 12.84
N ARG A 70 3.59 -7.87 13.28
CA ARG A 70 2.86 -8.81 12.42
C ARG A 70 2.17 -8.07 11.28
N THR A 71 1.46 -6.99 11.57
CA THR A 71 0.78 -6.18 10.56
C THR A 71 1.78 -5.58 9.58
N ILE A 72 2.93 -5.06 10.05
CA ILE A 72 4.01 -4.56 9.20
C ILE A 72 4.48 -5.64 8.21
N ARG A 73 4.76 -6.85 8.69
CA ARG A 73 5.20 -7.96 7.82
C ARG A 73 4.16 -8.34 6.78
N THR A 74 2.89 -8.45 7.18
CA THR A 74 1.79 -8.74 6.23
C THR A 74 1.69 -7.66 5.15
N GLN A 75 1.64 -6.39 5.55
CA GLN A 75 1.52 -5.29 4.58
C GLN A 75 2.74 -5.16 3.68
N ARG A 76 3.95 -5.48 4.16
CA ARG A 76 5.17 -5.52 3.35
C ARG A 76 5.11 -6.60 2.27
N ASN A 77 4.71 -7.83 2.63
CA ASN A 77 4.57 -8.91 1.66
C ASN A 77 3.56 -8.55 0.57
N ASP A 78 2.41 -8.02 0.96
CA ASP A 78 1.41 -7.64 -0.02
C ASP A 78 1.84 -6.43 -0.88
N LEU A 79 2.58 -5.47 -0.29
CA LEU A 79 3.13 -4.33 -1.03
C LEU A 79 4.22 -4.78 -2.01
N GLU A 80 5.02 -5.77 -1.64
CA GLU A 80 6.01 -6.39 -2.53
C GLU A 80 5.32 -7.04 -3.73
N LEU A 81 4.30 -7.88 -3.49
CA LEU A 81 3.48 -8.48 -4.57
C LEU A 81 2.85 -7.43 -5.47
N LEU A 82 2.27 -6.36 -4.90
CA LEU A 82 1.69 -5.26 -5.69
C LEU A 82 2.73 -4.60 -6.61
N LEU A 83 3.96 -4.41 -6.14
CA LEU A 83 5.04 -3.79 -6.91
C LEU A 83 5.69 -4.74 -7.92
N GLU A 84 5.56 -6.05 -7.73
CA GLU A 84 5.92 -7.08 -8.72
C GLU A 84 4.88 -7.13 -9.84
N ASP A 85 3.60 -7.13 -9.50
CA ASP A 85 2.49 -7.16 -10.46
C ASP A 85 2.36 -5.84 -11.25
N ALA A 86 2.68 -4.71 -10.63
CA ALA A 86 2.62 -3.39 -11.24
C ALA A 86 3.90 -2.56 -11.00
N PRO A 87 5.02 -2.85 -11.69
CA PRO A 87 6.30 -2.15 -11.47
C PRO A 87 6.25 -0.64 -11.73
N SER A 88 5.34 -0.18 -12.58
CA SER A 88 5.12 1.25 -12.87
C SER A 88 4.68 2.04 -11.64
N LEU A 89 4.10 1.40 -10.63
CA LEU A 89 3.73 2.03 -9.36
C LEU A 89 4.93 2.61 -8.60
N LYS A 90 6.15 2.09 -8.84
CA LYS A 90 7.39 2.64 -8.27
C LYS A 90 7.62 4.11 -8.68
N THR A 91 7.09 4.53 -9.84
CA THR A 91 7.18 5.94 -10.28
C THR A 91 6.32 6.89 -9.44
N LEU A 92 5.30 6.36 -8.75
CA LEU A 92 4.40 7.12 -7.88
C LEU A 92 4.77 7.01 -6.39
N TRP A 93 5.88 6.34 -6.10
CA TRP A 93 6.27 5.98 -4.74
C TRP A 93 6.35 7.19 -3.81
N ASP A 94 7.07 8.25 -4.21
CA ASP A 94 7.28 9.40 -3.35
C ASP A 94 5.98 10.17 -3.08
N GLU A 95 5.14 10.34 -4.10
CA GLU A 95 3.83 10.98 -3.96
C GLU A 95 2.90 10.16 -3.05
N SER A 96 2.84 8.84 -3.26
CA SER A 96 2.03 7.94 -2.43
C SER A 96 2.53 7.89 -0.99
N PHE A 97 3.86 7.90 -0.78
CA PHE A 97 4.45 7.98 0.55
C PHE A 97 4.05 9.27 1.26
N ASP A 98 4.15 10.43 0.61
CA ASP A 98 3.81 11.72 1.23
C ASP A 98 2.34 11.77 1.67
N LYS A 99 1.44 11.26 0.82
CA LYS A 99 0.02 11.12 1.17
C LYS A 99 -0.17 10.17 2.35
N ALA A 100 0.41 8.97 2.27
CA ALA A 100 0.31 7.96 3.31
C ALA A 100 0.85 8.47 4.66
N TRP A 101 2.00 9.14 4.66
CA TRP A 101 2.61 9.74 5.85
C TRP A 101 1.69 10.75 6.52
N LYS A 102 1.10 11.67 5.76
CA LYS A 102 0.18 12.67 6.29
C LYS A 102 -1.00 12.02 7.01
N PHE A 103 -1.58 10.98 6.43
CA PHE A 103 -2.72 10.28 7.02
C PHE A 103 -2.29 9.47 8.24
N ALA A 104 -1.23 8.67 8.11
CA ALA A 104 -0.70 7.85 9.20
C ALA A 104 -0.34 8.68 10.43
N LEU A 105 0.37 9.80 10.24
CA LEU A 105 0.78 10.70 11.32
C LEU A 105 -0.43 11.34 12.01
N ARG A 106 -1.49 11.69 11.26
CA ARG A 106 -2.73 12.20 11.84
C ARG A 106 -3.39 11.12 12.70
N THR A 107 -3.54 9.90 12.18
CA THR A 107 -4.15 8.78 12.90
C THR A 107 -3.44 8.53 14.23
N VAL A 108 -2.12 8.35 14.23
CA VAL A 108 -1.39 7.99 15.46
C VAL A 108 -1.35 9.13 16.48
N ARG A 109 -1.39 10.40 16.04
CA ARG A 109 -1.47 11.56 16.95
C ARG A 109 -2.83 11.66 17.64
N GLU A 110 -3.89 11.27 16.95
CA GLU A 110 -5.24 11.20 17.54
C GLU A 110 -5.35 10.03 18.53
N GLU A 111 -4.75 8.88 18.22
CA GLU A 111 -4.78 7.68 19.08
C GLU A 111 -3.86 7.79 20.30
N TYR A 112 -2.70 8.45 20.17
CA TYR A 112 -1.67 8.57 21.20
C TYR A 112 -1.26 10.04 21.41
N PRO A 113 -2.17 10.90 21.91
CA PRO A 113 -1.92 12.34 22.05
C PRO A 113 -0.79 12.70 23.02
N GLN A 114 -0.41 11.77 23.90
CA GLN A 114 0.71 11.91 24.83
C GLN A 114 2.08 11.62 24.21
N VAL A 115 2.14 11.07 23.00
CA VAL A 115 3.39 10.65 22.35
C VAL A 115 3.88 11.73 21.38
N ASN A 116 5.16 12.09 21.49
CA ASN A 116 5.80 13.06 20.61
C ASN A 116 6.26 12.38 19.31
N PHE A 117 5.38 12.30 18.32
CA PHE A 117 5.72 11.79 16.99
C PHE A 117 6.50 12.82 16.16
N PRO A 118 7.48 12.38 15.34
CA PRO A 118 8.25 13.28 14.50
C PRO A 118 7.37 13.93 13.43
N THR A 119 7.74 15.13 13.00
CA THR A 119 7.04 15.86 11.93
C THR A 119 7.41 15.36 10.53
N GLN A 120 8.56 14.69 10.40
CA GLN A 120 9.08 14.11 9.17
C GLN A 120 9.55 12.68 9.42
N TRP A 121 9.53 11.84 8.39
CA TRP A 121 10.06 10.49 8.48
C TRP A 121 11.59 10.52 8.63
N PRO A 122 12.17 9.94 9.71
CA PRO A 122 13.60 10.11 10.01
C PRO A 122 14.50 9.07 9.32
N TYR A 123 13.92 8.04 8.68
CA TYR A 123 14.67 6.97 8.03
C TYR A 123 14.63 7.07 6.50
N SER A 124 15.29 6.13 5.83
CA SER A 124 15.20 6.01 4.37
C SER A 124 13.76 5.83 3.91
N ARG A 125 13.42 6.51 2.82
CA ARG A 125 12.14 6.35 2.10
C ARG A 125 12.23 5.36 0.95
N GLN A 126 13.38 4.79 0.67
CA GLN A 126 13.54 3.89 -0.48
C GLN A 126 12.64 2.67 -0.35
N VAL A 127 12.14 2.17 -1.48
CA VAL A 127 11.28 0.97 -1.54
C VAL A 127 11.91 -0.20 -0.78
N ALA A 128 13.18 -0.49 -1.05
CA ALA A 128 13.90 -1.60 -0.41
C ALA A 128 13.94 -1.45 1.12
N ALA A 129 14.23 -0.24 1.62
CA ALA A 129 14.23 0.04 3.05
C ALA A 129 12.83 -0.13 3.66
N MET A 130 11.80 0.39 3.00
CA MET A 130 10.42 0.26 3.49
C MET A 130 9.95 -1.20 3.56
N LEU A 131 10.39 -2.03 2.62
CA LEU A 131 10.03 -3.46 2.58
C LEU A 131 10.85 -4.30 3.56
N ASN A 132 12.10 -3.95 3.86
CA ASN A 132 13.02 -4.86 4.54
C ASN A 132 13.52 -4.37 5.90
N ASP A 133 13.70 -3.07 6.10
CA ASP A 133 14.38 -2.56 7.29
C ASP A 133 13.55 -2.78 8.55
N ARG A 134 14.21 -3.17 9.63
CA ARG A 134 13.61 -3.22 10.96
C ARG A 134 13.97 -1.95 11.71
N PHE A 135 13.24 -0.88 11.43
CA PHE A 135 13.55 0.46 11.96
C PHE A 135 13.61 0.54 13.49
N TRP A 136 12.98 -0.40 14.21
CA TRP A 136 12.96 -0.45 15.67
C TRP A 136 14.11 -1.24 16.31
N GLU A 137 14.92 -1.97 15.53
CA GLU A 137 16.11 -2.66 16.05
C GLU A 137 17.32 -1.72 16.14
N ASN A 138 17.29 -0.57 15.45
CA ASN A 138 18.32 0.47 15.51
C ASN A 138 18.14 1.45 16.69
N LEU A 139 17.32 1.09 17.70
CA LEU A 139 17.04 1.93 18.87
C LEU A 139 17.84 1.51 20.13
N GLU A 140 18.71 0.50 20.01
CA GLU A 140 19.67 0.12 21.04
C GLU A 140 20.98 0.91 20.86
N ASP A 141 20.98 2.17 21.28
CA ASP A 141 22.18 2.94 21.65
C ASP A 141 21.83 3.94 22.77
#